data_AF-A0A6A7GD89-F1
#
_entry.id   AF-A0A6A7GD89-F1
#
_cell.length_a   1.000
_cell.length_b   1.000
_cell.length_c   1.000
_cell.angle_alpha   90.00
_cell.angle_beta   90.00
_cell.angle_gamma   90.00
#
_symmetry.space_group_name_H-M   'P 1'
#
loop_
_entity.id
_entity.type
_entity.pdbx_description
1 polymer ?
#
loop_
_entity_poly.entity_id
_entity_poly.type
_entity_poly.pdbx_seq_one_letter_code
_entity_poly.pdbx_strand_id
1 'polypeptide(L)'
;MVEGGTSKAFTKIKKMAFADGEILHALLDKLSESVIQYLNAQIEAGAQSVMIFDTWGGVLSPRDYELFSLQYMHKIVDGLHRTYAGKKVPVTLFTKNGGQWLEKIAGTGCDCIGLDWTIDIASAKERVGDKVALQG
;
A
#
# COMPACT_ATOMS: atom_id res chain seq x y z
N MET A 1 -2.63 -16.65 -2.63
CA MET A 1 -3.01 -17.21 -1.32
C MET A 1 -4.47 -17.65 -1.30
N VAL A 2 -5.46 -16.76 -1.22
CA VAL A 2 -6.89 -17.16 -1.21
C VAL A 2 -7.40 -17.67 -2.57
N GLU A 3 -7.00 -17.01 -3.66
CA GLU A 3 -7.44 -17.41 -5.01
C GLU A 3 -6.84 -18.76 -5.47
N GLY A 4 -5.65 -19.10 -4.95
CA GLY A 4 -4.85 -20.26 -5.39
C GLY A 4 -3.99 -20.03 -6.65
N GLY A 5 -4.04 -18.82 -7.24
CA GLY A 5 -3.29 -18.44 -8.43
C GLY A 5 -3.71 -17.07 -8.94
N THR A 6 -3.33 -16.74 -10.18
CA THR A 6 -3.80 -15.52 -10.85
C THR A 6 -5.31 -15.56 -11.06
N SER A 7 -6.00 -14.47 -10.75
CA SER A 7 -7.44 -14.33 -10.89
C SER A 7 -7.77 -13.06 -11.65
N LYS A 8 -8.77 -13.11 -12.54
CA LYS A 8 -9.30 -11.91 -13.22
C LYS A 8 -10.42 -11.25 -12.42
N ALA A 9 -11.16 -12.04 -11.64
CA ALA A 9 -12.39 -11.60 -10.96
C ALA A 9 -12.24 -11.44 -9.44
N PHE A 10 -11.22 -12.08 -8.84
CA PHE A 10 -10.97 -12.04 -7.39
C PHE A 10 -12.19 -12.48 -6.56
N THR A 11 -12.98 -13.42 -7.09
CA THR A 11 -14.27 -13.80 -6.51
C THR A 11 -14.13 -14.46 -5.15
N LYS A 12 -13.09 -15.27 -4.91
CA LYS A 12 -12.94 -15.98 -3.63
C LYS A 12 -12.57 -15.01 -2.51
N ILE A 13 -11.60 -14.12 -2.76
CA ILE A 13 -11.19 -13.13 -1.75
C ILE A 13 -12.28 -12.08 -1.52
N LYS A 14 -12.98 -11.63 -2.57
CA LYS A 14 -14.13 -10.72 -2.41
C LYS A 14 -15.28 -11.39 -1.66
N LYS A 15 -15.58 -12.66 -1.93
CA LYS A 15 -16.57 -13.42 -1.16
C LYS A 15 -16.19 -13.49 0.32
N MET A 16 -14.92 -13.78 0.62
CA MET A 16 -14.41 -13.79 2.00
C MET A 16 -14.56 -12.42 2.66
N ALA A 17 -14.27 -11.33 1.94
CA ALA A 17 -14.44 -9.97 2.46
C ALA A 17 -15.89 -9.67 2.88
N PHE A 18 -16.87 -10.15 2.12
CA PHE A 18 -18.30 -9.89 2.38
C PHE A 18 -18.95 -10.89 3.33
N ALA A 19 -18.52 -12.14 3.32
CA ALA A 19 -19.11 -13.21 4.13
C ALA A 19 -18.41 -13.39 5.49
N ASP A 20 -17.09 -13.24 5.51
CA ASP A 20 -16.22 -13.62 6.63
C ASP A 20 -15.14 -12.55 6.86
N GLY A 21 -15.56 -11.28 6.99
CA GLY A 21 -14.66 -10.12 7.07
C GLY A 21 -13.61 -10.23 8.19
N GLU A 22 -13.95 -10.80 9.33
CA GLU A 22 -13.02 -11.03 10.44
C GLU A 22 -11.86 -11.96 10.05
N ILE A 23 -12.14 -13.03 9.31
CA ILE A 23 -11.11 -13.96 8.82
C ILE A 23 -10.19 -13.23 7.85
N LEU A 24 -10.74 -12.43 6.95
CA LEU A 24 -9.93 -11.64 6.02
C LEU A 24 -9.08 -10.61 6.77
N HIS A 25 -9.62 -9.95 7.78
CA HIS A 25 -8.86 -9.00 8.59
C HIS A 25 -7.72 -9.68 9.35
N ALA A 26 -7.95 -10.85 9.95
CA ALA A 26 -6.89 -11.61 10.62
C ALA A 26 -5.79 -12.03 9.64
N LEU A 27 -6.15 -12.42 8.41
CA LEU A 27 -5.19 -12.75 7.37
C LEU A 27 -4.36 -11.53 6.94
N LEU A 28 -5.01 -10.40 6.65
CA LEU A 28 -4.34 -9.17 6.22
C LEU A 28 -3.45 -8.61 7.33
N ASP A 29 -3.87 -8.73 8.58
CA ASP A 29 -3.07 -8.35 9.75
C ASP A 29 -1.77 -9.16 9.82
N LYS A 30 -1.89 -10.50 9.67
CA LYS A 30 -0.74 -11.40 9.67
C LYS A 30 0.22 -11.15 8.50
N LEU A 31 -0.33 -10.87 7.32
CA LEU A 31 0.48 -10.49 6.15
C LEU A 31 1.20 -9.17 6.38
N SER A 32 0.54 -8.19 7.00
CA SER A 32 1.15 -6.90 7.32
C SER A 32 2.33 -7.04 8.28
N GLU A 33 2.20 -7.85 9.34
CA GLU A 33 3.32 -8.17 10.23
C GLU A 33 4.49 -8.79 9.48
N SER A 34 4.21 -9.73 8.59
CA SER A 34 5.23 -10.41 7.79
C SER A 34 5.94 -9.43 6.83
N VAL A 35 5.21 -8.51 6.21
CA VAL A 35 5.78 -7.49 5.32
C VAL A 35 6.65 -6.51 6.11
N ILE A 36 6.21 -6.07 7.29
CA ILE A 36 7.01 -5.21 8.18
C ILE A 36 8.35 -5.87 8.50
N GLN A 37 8.34 -7.12 8.97
CA GLN A 37 9.56 -7.85 9.30
C GLN A 37 10.47 -7.99 8.07
N TYR A 38 9.90 -8.33 6.91
CA TYR A 38 10.65 -8.52 5.68
C TYR A 38 11.30 -7.24 5.18
N LEU A 39 10.56 -6.12 5.18
CA LEU A 39 11.09 -4.83 4.75
C LEU A 39 12.11 -4.26 5.74
N ASN A 40 11.89 -4.43 7.05
CA ASN A 40 12.90 -4.04 8.05
C ASN A 40 14.20 -4.84 7.87
N ALA A 41 14.12 -6.14 7.60
CA ALA A 41 15.31 -6.94 7.30
C ALA A 41 16.03 -6.46 6.02
N GLN A 42 15.30 -6.02 4.99
CA GLN A 42 15.92 -5.42 3.81
C GLN A 42 16.62 -4.09 4.12
N ILE A 43 16.00 -3.25 4.96
CA ILE A 43 16.59 -1.98 5.41
C ILE A 43 17.87 -2.25 6.20
N GLU A 44 17.85 -3.20 7.13
CA GLU A 44 19.01 -3.63 7.91
C GLU A 44 20.12 -4.23 7.02
N ALA A 45 19.74 -4.88 5.91
CA ALA A 45 20.67 -5.36 4.89
C ALA A 45 21.20 -4.24 3.96
N GLY A 46 20.76 -2.99 4.14
CA GLY A 46 21.28 -1.82 3.43
C GLY A 46 20.36 -1.25 2.35
N ALA A 47 19.09 -1.67 2.26
CA ALA A 47 18.13 -1.02 1.37
C ALA A 47 17.95 0.47 1.76
N GLN A 48 18.16 1.35 0.79
CA GLN A 48 18.13 2.81 0.99
C GLN A 48 16.77 3.45 0.70
N SER A 49 15.85 2.67 0.14
CA SER A 49 14.44 3.01 -0.09
C SER A 49 13.66 1.71 -0.24
N VAL A 50 12.39 1.70 0.15
CA VAL A 50 11.49 0.55 -0.02
C VAL A 50 10.18 0.96 -0.69
N MET A 51 9.61 0.06 -1.48
CA MET A 51 8.34 0.27 -2.16
C MET A 51 7.37 -0.87 -1.85
N ILE A 52 6.13 -0.50 -1.54
CA ILE A 52 5.04 -1.44 -1.32
C ILE A 52 4.14 -1.40 -2.55
N PHE A 53 3.99 -2.57 -3.18
CA PHE A 53 3.15 -2.76 -4.36
C PHE A 53 1.79 -3.32 -3.96
N ASP A 54 0.76 -2.48 -3.97
CA ASP A 54 -0.64 -2.86 -3.93
C ASP A 54 -1.22 -2.89 -5.37
N THR A 55 -0.75 -3.87 -6.14
CA THR A 55 -1.11 -4.02 -7.55
C THR A 55 -2.62 -4.23 -7.77
N TRP A 56 -3.35 -4.68 -6.73
CA TRP A 56 -4.75 -5.07 -6.85
C TRP A 56 -5.72 -4.16 -6.09
N GLY A 57 -5.26 -3.17 -5.31
CA GLY A 57 -6.16 -2.26 -4.58
C GLY A 57 -7.21 -1.58 -5.45
N GLY A 58 -6.86 -1.25 -6.70
CA GLY A 58 -7.78 -0.65 -7.68
C GLY A 58 -8.96 -1.52 -8.12
N VAL A 59 -9.06 -2.79 -7.68
CA VAL A 59 -10.24 -3.64 -7.94
C VAL A 59 -11.31 -3.52 -6.85
N LEU A 60 -11.04 -2.75 -5.80
CA LEU A 60 -11.93 -2.53 -4.65
C LEU A 60 -12.76 -1.24 -4.84
N SER A 61 -13.93 -1.20 -4.20
CA SER A 61 -14.67 0.05 -4.03
C SER A 61 -13.90 1.00 -3.09
N PRO A 62 -14.17 2.32 -3.07
CA PRO A 62 -13.49 3.23 -2.15
C PRO A 62 -13.56 2.81 -0.68
N ARG A 63 -14.74 2.37 -0.22
CA ARG A 63 -14.92 1.87 1.15
C ARG A 63 -14.09 0.62 1.40
N ASP A 64 -14.14 -0.34 0.48
CA ASP A 64 -13.46 -1.62 0.66
C ASP A 64 -11.93 -1.47 0.50
N TYR A 65 -11.46 -0.50 -0.28
CA TYR A 65 -10.04 -0.15 -0.37
C TYR A 65 -9.49 0.33 0.97
N GLU A 66 -10.23 1.19 1.66
CA GLU A 66 -9.85 1.66 2.99
C GLU A 66 -9.81 0.51 4.02
N LEU A 67 -10.85 -0.33 4.00
CA LEU A 67 -11.00 -1.44 4.94
C LEU A 67 -10.07 -2.62 4.65
N PHE A 68 -9.71 -2.92 3.41
CA PHE A 68 -8.98 -4.16 3.10
C PHE A 68 -7.61 -3.93 2.46
N SER A 69 -7.23 -2.68 2.18
CA SER A 69 -5.90 -2.35 1.68
C SER A 69 -5.24 -1.21 2.45
N LEU A 70 -5.80 0.00 2.39
CA LEU A 70 -5.13 1.20 2.88
C LEU A 70 -4.79 1.15 4.36
N GLN A 71 -5.69 0.63 5.22
CA GLN A 71 -5.40 0.51 6.65
C GLN A 71 -4.16 -0.37 6.93
N TYR A 72 -3.93 -1.38 6.09
CA TYR A 72 -2.80 -2.30 6.23
C TYR A 72 -1.52 -1.70 5.66
N MET A 73 -1.61 -0.95 4.56
CA MET A 73 -0.48 -0.14 4.10
C MET A 73 -0.06 0.90 5.15
N HIS A 74 -1.01 1.55 5.81
CA HIS A 74 -0.74 2.46 6.93
C HIS A 74 -0.03 1.73 8.08
N LYS A 75 -0.58 0.58 8.53
CA LYS A 75 0.07 -0.27 9.55
C LYS A 75 1.51 -0.63 9.16
N ILE A 76 1.76 -0.98 7.89
CA ILE A 76 3.10 -1.31 7.43
C ILE A 76 4.01 -0.09 7.53
N VAL A 77 3.60 1.07 7.00
CA VAL A 77 4.41 2.31 7.04
C VAL A 77 4.79 2.68 8.48
N ASP A 78 3.87 2.56 9.43
CA ASP A 78 4.11 2.83 10.86
C ASP A 78 5.08 1.83 11.51
N GLY A 79 5.08 0.58 11.05
CA GLY A 79 5.95 -0.48 11.58
C GLY A 79 7.38 -0.48 11.03
N LEU A 80 7.69 0.34 10.02
CA LEU A 80 9.01 0.33 9.39
C LEU A 80 10.06 1.14 10.15
N HIS A 81 11.24 0.55 10.33
CA HIS A 81 12.44 1.21 10.83
C HIS A 81 13.07 2.08 9.74
N ARG A 82 12.52 3.28 9.54
CA ARG A 82 12.86 4.17 8.41
C ARG A 82 14.16 4.95 8.61
N THR A 83 15.16 4.38 9.27
CA THR A 83 16.49 4.98 9.43
C THR A 83 17.58 3.90 9.33
N TYR A 84 18.56 4.13 8.46
CA TYR A 84 19.72 3.27 8.31
C TYR A 84 20.99 4.12 8.14
N ALA A 85 22.04 3.81 8.89
CA ALA A 85 23.31 4.56 8.91
C ALA A 85 23.13 6.10 9.06
N GLY A 86 22.20 6.51 9.93
CA GLY A 86 21.90 7.94 10.20
C GLY A 86 21.12 8.66 9.09
N LYS A 87 20.65 7.95 8.06
CA LYS A 87 19.84 8.51 6.98
C LYS A 87 18.43 7.96 7.01
N LYS A 88 17.44 8.81 6.71
CA LYS A 88 16.06 8.38 6.52
C LYS A 88 15.97 7.45 5.31
N VAL A 89 15.23 6.36 5.45
CA VAL A 89 14.92 5.41 4.37
C VAL A 89 13.51 5.72 3.86
N PRO A 90 13.36 6.21 2.61
CA PRO A 90 12.06 6.57 2.08
C PRO A 90 11.16 5.34 1.87
N VAL A 91 9.85 5.53 2.04
CA VAL A 91 8.83 4.52 1.77
C VAL A 91 7.89 5.02 0.69
N THR A 92 7.81 4.29 -0.41
CA THR A 92 6.89 4.56 -1.51
C THR A 92 5.70 3.60 -1.48
N LEU A 93 4.48 4.13 -1.59
CA LEU A 93 3.27 3.33 -1.78
C LEU A 93 2.82 3.40 -3.24
N PHE A 94 2.52 2.25 -3.84
CA PHE A 94 1.95 2.18 -5.18
C PHE A 94 0.68 1.33 -5.18
N THR A 95 -0.47 1.96 -5.46
CA THR A 95 -1.72 1.25 -5.75
C THR A 95 -2.07 1.46 -7.22
N LYS A 96 -2.10 0.38 -8.02
CA LYS A 96 -2.54 0.46 -9.41
C LYS A 96 -4.04 0.81 -9.48
N ASN A 97 -4.41 1.68 -10.41
CA ASN A 97 -5.70 2.37 -10.52
C ASN A 97 -6.09 3.09 -9.22
N GLY A 98 -5.10 3.55 -8.46
CA GLY A 98 -5.27 4.19 -7.15
C GLY A 98 -5.45 5.69 -7.19
N GLY A 99 -5.46 6.32 -8.38
CA GLY A 99 -5.46 7.78 -8.55
C GLY A 99 -6.60 8.49 -7.83
N GLN A 100 -7.72 7.83 -7.54
CA GLN A 100 -8.82 8.43 -6.77
C GLN A 100 -8.54 8.58 -5.25
N TRP A 101 -7.51 7.92 -4.72
CA TRP A 101 -7.23 7.85 -3.28
C TRP A 101 -5.96 8.59 -2.84
N LEU A 102 -5.37 9.44 -3.69
CA LEU A 102 -4.08 10.08 -3.45
C LEU A 102 -3.96 10.78 -2.09
N GLU A 103 -4.97 11.53 -1.66
CA GLU A 103 -4.96 12.26 -0.40
C GLU A 103 -4.97 11.31 0.80
N LYS A 104 -5.68 10.17 0.67
CA LYS A 104 -5.72 9.14 1.71
C LYS A 104 -4.41 8.37 1.79
N ILE A 105 -3.80 8.07 0.63
CA ILE A 105 -2.46 7.45 0.56
C ILE A 105 -1.41 8.40 1.14
N ALA A 106 -1.42 9.69 0.79
CA ALA A 106 -0.52 10.68 1.37
C ALA A 106 -0.68 10.79 2.90
N GLY A 107 -1.89 10.55 3.41
CA GLY A 107 -2.20 10.53 4.83
C GLY A 107 -1.63 9.33 5.62
N THR A 108 -1.02 8.33 4.97
CA THR A 108 -0.39 7.20 5.67
C THR A 108 1.02 7.50 6.19
N GLY A 109 1.57 8.68 5.91
CA GLY A 109 2.95 9.01 6.28
C GLY A 109 4.02 8.41 5.37
N CYS A 110 3.64 7.89 4.18
CA CYS A 110 4.60 7.51 3.15
C CYS A 110 5.37 8.75 2.63
N ASP A 111 6.54 8.54 2.04
CA ASP A 111 7.32 9.65 1.47
C ASP A 111 6.99 9.93 0.01
N CYS A 112 6.49 8.92 -0.70
CA CYS A 112 6.22 8.99 -2.13
C CYS A 112 4.99 8.16 -2.49
N ILE A 113 4.24 8.64 -3.47
CA ILE A 113 3.16 7.88 -4.11
C ILE A 113 3.60 7.53 -5.53
N GLY A 114 3.60 6.24 -5.83
CA GLY A 114 3.71 5.75 -7.19
C GLY A 114 2.40 5.96 -7.94
N LEU A 115 2.47 6.55 -9.12
CA LEU A 115 1.35 6.79 -10.01
C LEU A 115 1.37 5.81 -11.18
N ASP A 116 0.20 5.55 -11.75
CA ASP A 116 0.08 4.94 -13.07
C ASP A 116 -0.46 5.95 -14.07
N TRP A 117 -0.49 5.55 -15.35
CA TRP A 117 -0.86 6.41 -16.47
C TRP A 117 -2.32 6.89 -16.48
N THR A 118 -3.18 6.43 -15.56
CA THR A 118 -4.59 6.80 -15.53
C THR A 118 -4.85 8.17 -14.88
N ILE A 119 -3.84 8.74 -14.22
CA ILE A 119 -3.90 10.07 -13.60
C ILE A 119 -2.80 10.97 -14.17
N ASP A 120 -3.18 12.19 -14.54
CA ASP A 120 -2.22 13.22 -14.91
C ASP A 120 -1.38 13.64 -13.68
N ILE A 121 -0.06 13.73 -13.85
CA ILE A 121 0.86 14.00 -12.74
C ILE A 121 0.72 15.41 -12.18
N ALA A 122 0.32 16.40 -13.01
CA ALA A 122 0.07 17.75 -12.53
C ALA A 122 -1.18 17.78 -11.63
N SER A 123 -2.23 17.06 -12.02
CA SER A 123 -3.45 16.87 -11.21
C SER A 123 -3.15 16.13 -9.91
N ALA A 124 -2.29 15.12 -9.95
CA ALA A 124 -1.83 14.44 -8.75
C ALA A 124 -1.07 15.38 -7.81
N LYS A 125 -0.15 16.19 -8.35
CA LYS A 125 0.64 17.17 -7.60
C LYS A 125 -0.24 18.24 -6.93
N GLU A 126 -1.26 18.74 -7.63
CA GLU A 126 -2.23 19.68 -7.05
C GLU A 126 -2.94 19.09 -5.83
N ARG A 127 -3.37 17.83 -5.92
CA ARG A 127 -4.14 17.16 -4.86
C ARG A 127 -3.33 16.84 -3.62
N VAL A 128 -2.07 16.40 -3.77
CA VAL A 128 -1.22 16.03 -2.62
C VAL A 128 -0.35 17.18 -2.11
N GLY A 129 -0.20 18.25 -2.88
CA GLY A 129 0.64 19.39 -2.54
C GLY A 129 2.09 18.96 -2.28
N ASP A 130 2.68 19.46 -1.19
CA ASP A 130 4.05 19.15 -0.77
C ASP A 130 4.13 18.05 0.31
N LYS A 131 3.04 17.32 0.54
CA LYS A 131 2.99 16.27 1.57
C LYS A 131 3.90 15.09 1.25
N VAL A 132 3.99 14.73 -0.03
CA VAL A 132 4.71 13.54 -0.52
C VAL A 132 5.32 13.81 -1.90
N ALA A 133 6.37 13.07 -2.23
CA ALA A 133 6.89 12.98 -3.59
C ALA A 133 5.93 12.17 -4.48
N LEU A 134 6.11 12.30 -5.80
CA LEU A 134 5.40 11.53 -6.82
C LEU A 134 6.41 10.78 -7.69
N GLN A 135 6.09 9.54 -8.05
CA GLN A 135 6.89 8.72 -8.96
C GLN A 135 5.96 8.14 -10.04
N GLY A 136 6.22 8.41 -11.32
CA GLY A 136 5.40 7.92 -12.44
C GLY A 136 5.87 8.44 -13.78
#